data_AF-A0A9W8PWQ0-F1
#
_entry.id   AF-A0A9W8PWQ0-F1
#
_cell.length_a   1.000
_cell.length_b   1.000
_cell.length_c   1.000
_cell.angle_alpha   90.00
_cell.angle_beta   90.00
_cell.angle_gamma   90.00
#
_symmetry.space_group_name_H-M   'P 1'
#
loop_
_entity.id
_entity.type
_entity.pdbx_description
1 polymer ?
#
loop_
_entity_poly.entity_id
_entity_poly.type
_entity_poly.pdbx_seq_one_letter_code
_entity_poly.pdbx_strand_id
1 'polypeptide(L)'
;MSLLRRTAYSISPHARPFLPVTNLPRRSVGISHPALTNSVTSPCASRRNFSVASVLGDTVTATADSLSWAHSLGMPWYVAIPLLAVGINATIRFPLQLYARRLREARTPLKPLVQAWGSRHVREMADAELSYRIQRVRMASATAKSSKRIYKAWGVQRWKSLVPLLGMVPFVTVSEALRRKCGAPLGWISHRIGLSNADSVTADLGAASSMFDESLVNGGLLWFTDLSSADPYYGLPIICSAILASSVWAKMPIKELLNIQPKDGTDRQFTNRLQILLGRTLLLMPALPILFADLPCAIFLYWSTSFALTWVNESFLTRLVAPKTASLTVPRMNKELPFLLPRQSQSGGKS
;
A
#
# COMPACT_ATOMS: atom_id res chain seq x y z
N MET A 1 -0.02 -60.59 -39.43
CA MET A 1 -1.46 -60.55 -39.77
C MET A 1 -2.20 -60.44 -38.45
N SER A 2 -2.54 -59.22 -38.05
CA SER A 2 -3.91 -58.66 -38.04
C SER A 2 -4.65 -58.97 -36.73
N LEU A 3 -5.37 -58.08 -36.06
CA LEU A 3 -5.66 -56.65 -36.13
C LEU A 3 -6.67 -56.42 -34.97
N LEU A 4 -6.62 -55.26 -34.30
CA LEU A 4 -7.76 -54.57 -33.64
C LEU A 4 -8.33 -55.25 -32.36
N ARG A 5 -8.78 -54.57 -31.29
CA ARG A 5 -9.31 -53.22 -31.07
C ARG A 5 -9.48 -52.98 -29.55
N ARG A 6 -9.30 -51.72 -29.08
CA ARG A 6 -10.14 -50.87 -28.16
C ARG A 6 -10.81 -51.54 -26.93
N THR A 7 -10.93 -51.00 -25.70
CA THR A 7 -11.11 -49.63 -25.14
C THR A 7 -11.21 -49.79 -23.59
N ALA A 8 -10.53 -48.98 -22.76
CA ALA A 8 -11.02 -47.82 -21.98
C ALA A 8 -12.09 -48.07 -20.87
N TYR A 9 -11.72 -47.79 -19.60
CA TYR A 9 -12.56 -47.33 -18.46
C TYR A 9 -11.60 -46.62 -17.47
N SER A 10 -11.59 -45.31 -17.18
CA SER A 10 -12.57 -44.31 -16.68
C SER A 10 -13.09 -44.52 -15.24
N ILE A 11 -12.43 -43.82 -14.30
CA ILE A 11 -12.95 -42.87 -13.28
C ILE A 11 -14.42 -43.04 -12.83
N SER A 12 -14.68 -43.07 -11.49
CA SER A 12 -15.45 -42.06 -10.70
C SER A 12 -15.92 -42.61 -9.31
N PRO A 13 -16.68 -41.90 -8.43
CA PRO A 13 -16.20 -41.43 -7.11
C PRO A 13 -17.18 -41.67 -5.93
N HIS A 14 -16.94 -40.97 -4.81
CA HIS A 14 -17.73 -40.74 -3.58
C HIS A 14 -19.27 -40.92 -3.62
N ALA A 15 -19.82 -41.52 -2.56
CA ALA A 15 -20.85 -40.99 -1.65
C ALA A 15 -21.50 -42.14 -0.83
N ARG A 16 -21.73 -41.93 0.48
CA ARG A 16 -22.58 -42.80 1.31
C ARG A 16 -23.62 -41.97 2.07
N PRO A 17 -24.80 -42.53 2.38
CA PRO A 17 -26.06 -41.80 2.31
C PRO A 17 -26.70 -41.45 3.66
N PHE A 18 -27.65 -40.52 3.58
CA PHE A 18 -28.64 -40.13 4.58
C PHE A 18 -29.58 -41.29 4.95
N LEU A 19 -30.01 -41.35 6.22
CA LEU A 19 -31.09 -42.22 6.70
C LEU A 19 -32.36 -41.39 7.05
N PRO A 20 -33.58 -41.84 6.68
CA PRO A 20 -34.83 -41.15 7.04
C PRO A 20 -35.68 -41.87 8.11
N VAL A 21 -36.43 -41.04 8.87
CA VAL A 21 -37.86 -41.19 9.30
C VAL A 21 -38.18 -42.33 10.29
N THR A 22 -38.79 -42.07 11.47
CA THR A 22 -40.25 -42.16 11.66
C THR A 22 -40.69 -41.66 13.04
N ASN A 23 -41.81 -40.93 13.07
CA ASN A 23 -42.57 -40.53 14.25
C ASN A 23 -43.51 -41.64 14.71
N LEU A 24 -43.72 -41.83 16.02
CA LEU A 24 -44.95 -42.41 16.59
C LEU A 24 -45.31 -41.77 17.95
N PRO A 25 -46.61 -41.64 18.30
CA PRO A 25 -47.10 -40.84 19.42
C PRO A 25 -47.51 -41.69 20.63
N ARG A 26 -47.42 -41.16 21.87
CA ARG A 26 -48.31 -41.58 22.97
C ARG A 26 -48.46 -40.54 24.08
N ARG A 27 -49.65 -40.61 24.67
CA ARG A 27 -50.44 -39.61 25.38
C ARG A 27 -50.31 -39.73 26.91
N SER A 28 -50.23 -38.56 27.56
CA SER A 28 -50.55 -38.14 28.95
C SER A 28 -50.70 -39.15 30.10
N VAL A 29 -50.10 -38.83 31.26
CA VAL A 29 -50.78 -38.65 32.57
C VAL A 29 -49.96 -37.62 33.37
N GLY A 30 -50.62 -36.61 33.95
CA GLY A 30 -49.99 -35.55 34.74
C GLY A 30 -49.80 -35.89 36.21
N ILE A 31 -48.94 -35.13 36.88
CA ILE A 31 -49.01 -34.75 38.30
C ILE A 31 -48.21 -33.44 38.43
N SER A 32 -48.87 -32.44 39.01
CA SER A 32 -48.41 -31.11 39.38
C SER A 32 -47.46 -31.12 40.58
N HIS A 33 -46.44 -30.24 40.59
CA HIS A 33 -46.09 -29.31 41.70
C HIS A 33 -44.98 -28.33 41.28
N PRO A 34 -44.89 -27.12 41.90
CA PRO A 34 -44.18 -25.96 41.37
C PRO A 34 -42.87 -25.61 42.12
N ALA A 35 -42.20 -24.57 41.61
CA ALA A 35 -41.14 -23.77 42.24
C ALA A 35 -39.70 -24.32 42.19
N LEU A 36 -38.86 -23.66 41.39
CA LEU A 36 -37.72 -22.86 41.87
C LEU A 36 -37.03 -22.15 40.71
N THR A 37 -37.16 -20.83 40.71
CA THR A 37 -36.43 -19.88 39.89
C THR A 37 -34.96 -19.92 40.25
N ASN A 38 -34.10 -20.39 39.35
CA ASN A 38 -32.66 -20.19 39.43
C ASN A 38 -32.20 -19.25 38.32
N SER A 39 -32.27 -17.95 38.61
CA SER A 39 -31.51 -16.91 37.94
C SER A 39 -30.05 -16.99 38.42
N VAL A 40 -29.21 -17.71 37.70
CA VAL A 40 -27.75 -17.57 37.79
C VAL A 40 -27.21 -17.49 36.36
N THR A 41 -27.29 -16.30 35.78
CA THR A 41 -26.46 -15.92 34.64
C THR A 41 -25.23 -15.20 35.17
N SER A 42 -24.20 -15.98 35.45
CA SER A 42 -22.85 -15.50 35.74
C SER A 42 -22.35 -14.55 34.64
N PRO A 43 -21.81 -13.37 34.96
CA PRO A 43 -21.12 -12.55 33.97
C PRO A 43 -19.65 -12.98 33.90
N CYS A 44 -19.36 -14.11 33.25
CA CYS A 44 -17.98 -14.54 33.01
C CYS A 44 -17.72 -14.83 31.53
N ALA A 45 -17.58 -13.76 30.74
CA ALA A 45 -16.67 -13.71 29.60
C ALA A 45 -16.72 -12.29 28.99
N SER A 46 -15.96 -11.36 29.57
CA SER A 46 -15.57 -10.18 28.82
C SER A 46 -14.66 -10.64 27.67
N ARG A 47 -15.26 -10.99 26.53
CA ARG A 47 -14.54 -11.19 25.28
C ARG A 47 -13.95 -9.83 24.92
N ARG A 48 -12.63 -9.69 25.11
CA ARG A 48 -11.87 -8.53 24.61
C ARG A 48 -11.92 -8.57 23.09
N ASN A 49 -12.90 -7.87 22.51
CA ASN A 49 -12.96 -7.63 21.08
C ASN A 49 -11.95 -6.52 20.78
N PHE A 50 -10.72 -6.90 20.40
CA PHE A 50 -9.77 -5.96 19.81
C PHE A 50 -10.26 -5.60 18.41
N SER A 51 -11.14 -4.61 18.32
CA SER A 51 -11.56 -4.06 17.05
C SER A 51 -10.51 -3.06 16.58
N VAL A 52 -9.95 -3.27 15.40
CA VAL A 52 -9.09 -2.27 14.74
C VAL A 52 -9.81 -0.93 14.62
N ALA A 53 -11.15 -0.96 14.48
CA ALA A 53 -11.97 0.24 14.42
C ALA A 53 -12.00 1.02 15.74
N SER A 54 -11.98 0.34 16.91
CA SER A 54 -11.97 1.05 18.20
C SER A 54 -10.62 1.74 18.43
N VAL A 55 -9.52 1.05 18.13
CA VAL A 55 -8.16 1.65 18.22
C VAL A 55 -8.03 2.85 17.26
N LEU A 56 -8.55 2.74 16.04
CA LEU A 56 -8.54 3.86 15.10
C LEU A 56 -9.39 5.03 15.61
N GLY A 57 -10.58 4.76 16.14
CA GLY A 57 -11.44 5.78 16.77
C GLY A 57 -10.72 6.53 17.89
N ASP A 58 -10.09 5.82 18.82
CA ASP A 58 -9.34 6.40 19.94
C ASP A 58 -8.14 7.22 19.47
N THR A 59 -7.45 6.79 18.41
CA THR A 59 -6.34 7.57 17.84
C THR A 59 -6.82 8.86 17.16
N VAL A 60 -8.00 8.83 16.53
CA VAL A 60 -8.61 10.00 15.89
C VAL A 60 -9.02 11.03 16.95
N THR A 61 -9.69 10.60 18.02
CA THR A 61 -10.07 11.48 19.14
C THR A 61 -8.84 12.06 19.83
N ALA A 62 -7.83 11.25 20.16
CA ALA A 62 -6.59 11.75 20.75
C ALA A 62 -5.85 12.77 19.86
N THR A 63 -5.91 12.60 18.54
CA THR A 63 -5.35 13.56 17.58
C THR A 63 -6.13 14.87 17.58
N ALA A 64 -7.47 14.80 17.64
CA ALA A 64 -8.34 15.96 17.73
C ALA A 64 -8.12 16.73 19.04
N ASP A 65 -7.96 16.03 20.16
CA ASP A 65 -7.66 16.63 21.47
C ASP A 65 -6.30 17.31 21.47
N SER A 66 -5.28 16.69 20.85
CA SER A 66 -3.95 17.29 20.70
C SER A 66 -3.98 18.60 19.91
N LEU A 67 -4.84 18.66 18.88
CA LEU A 67 -5.09 19.87 18.09
C LEU A 67 -5.79 20.96 18.91
N SER A 68 -6.85 20.60 19.64
CA SER A 68 -7.56 21.52 20.54
C SER A 68 -6.64 22.04 21.65
N TRP A 69 -5.76 21.19 22.19
CA TRP A 69 -4.76 21.56 23.18
C TRP A 69 -3.73 22.55 22.61
N ALA A 70 -3.24 22.33 21.39
CA ALA A 70 -2.34 23.29 20.75
C ALA A 70 -3.03 24.65 20.54
N HIS A 71 -4.31 24.64 20.14
CA HIS A 71 -5.09 25.86 19.96
C HIS A 71 -5.35 26.59 21.29
N SER A 72 -5.59 25.86 22.39
CA SER A 72 -5.80 26.47 23.72
C SER A 72 -4.57 27.18 24.28
N LEU A 73 -3.37 26.88 23.77
CA LEU A 73 -2.14 27.64 24.04
C LEU A 73 -2.07 28.98 23.28
N GLY A 74 -3.12 29.37 22.55
CA GLY A 74 -3.20 30.61 21.78
C GLY A 74 -2.67 30.48 20.35
N MET A 75 -2.37 29.27 19.88
CA MET A 75 -1.89 29.03 18.51
C MET A 75 -3.05 29.13 17.52
N PRO A 76 -2.99 29.99 16.49
CA PRO A 76 -4.00 30.00 15.44
C PRO A 76 -4.07 28.64 14.71
N TRP A 77 -5.25 28.26 14.21
CA TRP A 77 -5.46 26.96 13.56
C TRP A 77 -4.55 26.75 12.34
N TYR A 78 -4.33 27.80 11.55
CA TYR A 78 -3.39 27.78 10.42
C TYR A 78 -1.92 27.56 10.82
N VAL A 79 -1.56 27.66 12.11
CA VAL A 79 -0.24 27.31 12.67
C VAL A 79 -0.25 25.97 13.40
N ALA A 80 -1.30 25.70 14.18
CA ALA A 80 -1.42 24.45 14.94
C ALA A 80 -1.45 23.22 14.03
N ILE A 81 -2.18 23.28 12.92
CA ILE A 81 -2.30 22.16 11.97
C ILE A 81 -0.95 21.83 11.29
N PRO A 82 -0.20 22.79 10.72
CA PRO A 82 1.11 22.51 10.15
C PRO A 82 2.12 22.05 11.21
N LEU A 83 2.06 22.61 12.44
CA LEU A 83 2.94 22.20 13.52
C LEU A 83 2.75 20.73 13.91
N LEU A 84 1.51 20.27 13.98
CA LEU A 84 1.22 18.85 14.19
C LEU A 84 1.79 17.99 13.06
N ALA A 85 1.63 18.42 11.80
CA ALA A 85 2.20 17.73 10.64
C ALA A 85 3.72 17.62 10.73
N VAL A 86 4.41 18.70 11.15
CA VAL A 86 5.86 18.71 11.41
C VAL A 86 6.22 17.71 12.50
N GLY A 87 5.50 17.71 13.63
CA GLY A 87 5.74 16.80 14.74
C GLY A 87 5.63 15.33 14.33
N ILE A 88 4.52 14.96 13.67
CA ILE A 88 4.30 13.60 13.15
C ILE A 88 5.35 13.23 12.11
N ASN A 89 5.72 14.17 11.24
CA ASN A 89 6.72 13.93 10.23
C ASN A 89 8.09 13.65 10.85
N ALA A 90 8.53 14.47 11.81
CA ALA A 90 9.81 14.32 12.47
C ALA A 90 9.91 13.04 13.31
N THR A 91 8.83 12.66 14.00
CA THR A 91 8.82 11.53 14.94
C THR A 91 8.53 10.18 14.28
N ILE A 92 7.69 10.15 13.26
CA ILE A 92 7.24 8.89 12.63
C ILE A 92 7.74 8.79 11.20
N ARG A 93 7.36 9.73 10.33
CA ARG A 93 7.55 9.59 8.89
C ARG A 93 9.03 9.62 8.49
N PHE A 94 9.79 10.59 9.01
CA PHE A 94 11.20 10.79 8.66
C PHE A 94 12.09 9.60 9.11
N PRO A 95 11.99 9.07 10.34
CA PRO A 95 12.74 7.87 10.73
C PRO A 95 12.43 6.65 9.86
N LEU A 96 11.15 6.43 9.50
CA LEU A 96 10.76 5.34 8.61
C LEU A 96 11.35 5.51 7.20
N GLN A 97 11.35 6.74 6.68
CA GLN A 97 11.93 7.05 5.38
C GLN A 97 13.46 6.89 5.39
N LEU A 98 14.14 7.32 6.46
CA LEU A 98 15.57 7.13 6.67
C LEU A 98 15.93 5.65 6.72
N TYR A 99 15.18 4.86 7.48
CA TYR A 99 15.33 3.41 7.54
C TYR A 99 15.21 2.78 6.14
N ALA A 100 14.16 3.14 5.39
CA ALA A 100 13.96 2.61 4.05
C ALA A 100 15.03 3.07 3.05
N ARG A 101 15.56 4.30 3.18
CA ARG A 101 16.69 4.79 2.37
C ARG A 101 17.94 3.97 2.64
N ARG A 102 18.31 3.79 3.92
CA ARG A 102 19.45 2.96 4.34
C ARG A 102 19.31 1.52 3.86
N LEU A 103 18.11 0.95 3.95
CA LEU A 103 17.81 -0.40 3.45
C LEU A 103 17.98 -0.51 1.94
N ARG A 104 17.57 0.51 1.16
CA ARG A 104 17.79 0.54 -0.30
C ARG A 104 19.27 0.59 -0.64
N GLU A 105 20.01 1.49 -0.01
CA GLU A 105 21.46 1.62 -0.24
C GLU A 105 22.24 0.36 0.18
N ALA A 106 21.84 -0.28 1.28
CA ALA A 106 22.44 -1.55 1.71
C ALA A 106 22.22 -2.70 0.71
N ARG A 107 21.19 -2.63 -0.15
CA ARG A 107 20.95 -3.62 -1.22
C ARG A 107 21.73 -3.32 -2.49
N THR A 108 22.15 -2.08 -2.72
CA THR A 108 22.88 -1.69 -3.94
C THR A 108 24.12 -2.55 -4.20
N PRO A 109 25.02 -2.82 -3.23
CA PRO A 109 26.19 -3.68 -3.46
C PRO A 109 25.84 -5.16 -3.68
N LEU A 110 24.64 -5.60 -3.28
CA LEU A 110 24.19 -6.99 -3.46
C LEU A 110 23.58 -7.25 -4.85
N LYS A 111 23.25 -6.20 -5.61
CA LYS A 111 22.70 -6.31 -6.97
C LYS A 111 23.52 -7.22 -7.90
N PRO A 112 24.85 -7.06 -8.04
CA PRO A 112 25.66 -7.94 -8.90
C PRO A 112 25.62 -9.41 -8.48
N LEU A 113 25.60 -9.70 -7.18
CA LEU A 113 25.47 -11.07 -6.67
C LEU A 113 24.12 -11.68 -7.05
N VAL A 114 23.03 -10.92 -6.89
CA VAL A 114 21.69 -11.36 -7.31
C VAL A 114 21.65 -11.61 -8.82
N GLN A 115 22.33 -10.79 -9.61
CA GLN A 115 22.43 -10.97 -11.07
C GLN A 115 23.24 -12.21 -11.45
N ALA A 116 24.38 -12.48 -10.79
CA ALA A 116 25.20 -13.66 -11.04
C ALA A 116 24.45 -14.97 -10.75
N TRP A 117 23.66 -15.00 -9.67
CA TRP A 117 22.74 -16.12 -9.42
C TRP A 117 21.67 -16.23 -10.51
N GLY A 118 21.14 -15.10 -10.99
CA GLY A 118 20.23 -15.07 -12.12
C GLY A 118 20.82 -15.70 -13.38
N SER A 119 22.05 -15.34 -13.76
CA SER A 119 22.72 -15.93 -14.93
C SER A 119 23.00 -17.42 -14.76
N ARG A 120 23.32 -17.87 -13.53
CA ARG A 120 23.46 -19.30 -13.23
C ARG A 120 22.16 -20.06 -13.47
N HIS A 121 21.03 -19.57 -12.96
CA HIS A 121 19.71 -20.20 -13.17
C HIS A 121 19.31 -20.26 -14.65
N VAL A 122 19.69 -19.24 -15.44
CA VAL A 122 19.48 -19.25 -16.89
C VAL A 122 20.28 -20.36 -17.57
N ARG A 123 21.57 -20.52 -17.21
CA ARG A 123 22.43 -21.58 -17.77
C ARG A 123 21.97 -22.98 -17.38
N GLU A 124 21.61 -23.19 -16.11
CA GLU A 124 21.14 -24.49 -15.61
C GLU A 124 19.83 -24.93 -16.27
N MET A 125 18.99 -23.98 -16.68
CA MET A 125 17.73 -24.27 -17.36
C MET A 125 17.87 -24.29 -18.89
N ALA A 126 19.02 -23.90 -19.47
CA ALA A 126 19.21 -23.89 -20.92
C ALA A 126 19.10 -25.29 -21.53
N ASP A 127 19.53 -26.31 -20.79
CA ASP A 127 19.55 -27.70 -21.23
C ASP A 127 18.22 -28.44 -20.99
N ALA A 128 17.21 -27.77 -20.40
CA ALA A 128 15.92 -28.38 -20.11
C ALA A 128 14.98 -28.30 -21.32
N GLU A 129 14.54 -29.45 -21.83
CA GLU A 129 13.47 -29.56 -22.85
C GLU A 129 12.10 -29.19 -22.25
N LEU A 130 11.85 -27.89 -22.10
CA LEU A 130 10.59 -27.39 -21.56
C LEU A 130 10.06 -26.24 -22.40
N SER A 131 8.74 -26.11 -22.48
CA SER A 131 8.11 -24.94 -23.10
C SER A 131 8.67 -23.65 -22.50
N TYR A 132 9.04 -22.71 -23.38
CA TYR A 132 9.62 -21.40 -23.04
C TYR A 132 8.89 -20.68 -21.90
N ARG A 133 7.55 -20.74 -21.89
CA ARG A 133 6.75 -20.11 -20.82
C ARG A 133 7.04 -20.71 -19.44
N ILE A 134 7.07 -22.03 -19.33
CA ILE A 134 7.29 -22.72 -18.06
C ILE A 134 8.75 -22.55 -17.62
N GLN A 135 9.68 -22.61 -18.56
CA GLN A 135 11.11 -22.36 -18.32
C GLN A 135 11.31 -20.99 -17.65
N ARG A 136 10.66 -19.94 -18.17
CA ARG A 136 10.76 -18.58 -17.62
C ARG A 136 10.15 -18.42 -16.24
N VAL A 137 8.98 -19.03 -15.99
CA VAL A 137 8.36 -18.99 -14.66
C VAL A 137 9.26 -19.69 -13.64
N ARG A 138 9.84 -20.84 -14.00
CA ARG A 138 10.78 -21.56 -13.15
C ARG A 138 12.05 -20.75 -12.90
N MET A 139 12.67 -20.18 -13.93
CA MET A 139 13.84 -19.29 -13.82
C MET A 139 13.55 -18.11 -12.88
N ALA A 140 12.40 -17.45 -13.05
CA ALA A 140 11.98 -16.33 -12.23
C ALA A 140 11.77 -16.75 -10.76
N SER A 141 11.14 -17.90 -10.53
CA SER A 141 10.92 -18.43 -9.17
C SER A 141 12.23 -18.82 -8.48
N ALA A 142 13.18 -19.42 -9.20
CA ALA A 142 14.49 -19.80 -8.69
C ALA A 142 15.35 -18.56 -8.35
N THR A 143 15.29 -17.55 -9.22
CA THR A 143 15.92 -16.25 -8.99
C THR A 143 15.31 -15.52 -7.80
N ALA A 144 13.97 -15.58 -7.64
CA ALA A 144 13.28 -14.99 -6.49
C ALA A 144 13.65 -15.69 -5.17
N LYS A 145 13.70 -17.02 -5.15
CA LYS A 145 14.16 -17.81 -3.98
C LYS A 145 15.59 -17.46 -3.60
N SER A 146 16.50 -17.38 -4.58
CA SER A 146 17.90 -17.04 -4.36
C SER A 146 18.06 -15.60 -3.85
N SER A 147 17.36 -14.65 -4.46
CA SER A 147 17.31 -13.26 -3.99
C SER A 147 16.79 -13.15 -2.55
N LYS A 148 15.75 -13.92 -2.19
CA LYS A 148 15.20 -13.93 -0.83
C LYS A 148 16.22 -14.44 0.19
N ARG A 149 16.97 -15.50 -0.16
CA ARG A 149 18.05 -16.04 0.70
C ARG A 149 19.18 -15.04 0.89
N ILE A 150 19.67 -14.43 -0.19
CA ILE A 150 20.70 -13.38 -0.13
C ILE A 150 20.21 -12.23 0.74
N TYR A 151 19.03 -11.66 0.48
CA TYR A 151 18.55 -10.55 1.30
C TYR A 151 18.25 -10.93 2.75
N LYS A 152 17.90 -12.18 3.04
CA LYS A 152 17.74 -12.67 4.42
C LYS A 152 19.08 -12.75 5.14
N ALA A 153 20.12 -13.28 4.50
CA ALA A 153 21.45 -13.43 5.08
C ALA A 153 22.11 -12.08 5.43
N TRP A 154 21.86 -11.04 4.63
CA TRP A 154 22.35 -9.67 4.92
C TRP A 154 21.33 -8.80 5.69
N GLY A 155 20.23 -9.38 6.21
CA GLY A 155 19.25 -8.65 7.02
C GLY A 155 18.43 -7.58 6.28
N VAL A 156 18.48 -7.54 4.95
CA VAL A 156 17.86 -6.54 4.07
C VAL A 156 16.60 -7.08 3.34
N GLN A 157 15.74 -7.80 4.05
CA GLN A 157 14.56 -8.49 3.47
C GLN A 157 13.62 -7.55 2.70
N ARG A 158 13.04 -8.01 1.58
CA ARG A 158 12.19 -7.18 0.69
C ARG A 158 11.02 -6.52 1.42
N TRP A 159 10.30 -7.22 2.28
CA TRP A 159 9.12 -6.69 2.99
C TRP A 159 9.44 -5.42 3.81
N LYS A 160 10.67 -5.26 4.30
CA LYS A 160 11.11 -4.05 5.02
C LYS A 160 11.07 -2.79 4.16
N SER A 161 11.01 -2.89 2.83
CA SER A 161 10.80 -1.71 1.98
C SER A 161 9.36 -1.21 1.96
N LEU A 162 8.42 -1.97 2.54
CA LEU A 162 7.03 -1.55 2.73
C LEU A 162 6.83 -0.75 4.03
N VAL A 163 7.83 -0.71 4.92
CA VAL A 163 7.77 0.02 6.19
C VAL A 163 7.35 1.50 6.06
N PRO A 164 7.79 2.27 5.04
CA PRO A 164 7.31 3.65 4.85
C PRO A 164 5.81 3.77 4.61
N LEU A 165 5.13 2.70 4.16
CA LEU A 165 3.66 2.71 4.00
C LEU A 165 2.95 2.83 5.34
N LEU A 166 3.59 2.44 6.45
CA LEU A 166 3.04 2.65 7.79
C LEU A 166 2.92 4.16 8.12
N GLY A 167 3.70 5.01 7.46
CA GLY A 167 3.56 6.47 7.55
C GLY A 167 2.25 7.02 6.97
N MET A 168 1.42 6.19 6.32
CA MET A 168 0.07 6.57 5.90
C MET A 168 -0.94 6.54 7.04
N VAL A 169 -0.68 5.78 8.11
CA VAL A 169 -1.61 5.70 9.26
C VAL A 169 -1.82 7.07 9.89
N PRO A 170 -0.77 7.80 10.32
CA PRO A 170 -0.97 9.16 10.86
C PRO A 170 -1.60 10.12 9.84
N PHE A 171 -1.30 9.94 8.54
CA PHE A 171 -1.87 10.78 7.48
C PHE A 171 -3.39 10.66 7.40
N VAL A 172 -3.91 9.42 7.43
CA VAL A 172 -5.35 9.15 7.43
C VAL A 172 -5.98 9.56 8.76
N THR A 173 -5.34 9.24 9.89
CA THR A 173 -5.84 9.59 11.23
C THR A 173 -6.01 11.10 11.41
N VAL A 174 -5.01 11.91 11.04
CA VAL A 174 -5.10 13.38 11.14
C VAL A 174 -6.12 13.94 10.16
N SER A 175 -6.19 13.40 8.94
CA SER A 175 -7.19 13.82 7.96
C SER A 175 -8.61 13.55 8.46
N GLU A 176 -8.84 12.38 9.10
CA GLU A 176 -10.12 12.02 9.69
C GLU A 176 -10.46 12.87 10.93
N ALA A 177 -9.48 13.15 11.79
CA ALA A 177 -9.66 14.02 12.95
C ALA A 177 -10.06 15.44 12.53
N LEU A 178 -9.34 16.03 11.56
CA LEU A 178 -9.67 17.35 11.02
C LEU A 178 -11.03 17.36 10.34
N ARG A 179 -11.36 16.33 9.55
CA ARG A 179 -12.65 16.20 8.88
C ARG A 179 -13.81 16.24 9.89
N ARG A 180 -13.69 15.48 10.99
CA ARG A 180 -14.69 15.47 12.07
C ARG A 180 -14.74 16.81 12.82
N LYS A 181 -13.60 17.45 13.09
CA LYS A 181 -13.58 18.80 13.70
C LYS A 181 -14.22 19.88 12.81
N CYS A 182 -14.16 19.71 11.49
CA CYS A 182 -14.84 20.60 10.54
C CYS A 182 -16.34 20.29 10.40
N GLY A 183 -16.87 19.28 11.09
CA GLY A 183 -18.29 18.93 11.02
C GLY A 183 -18.70 18.28 9.70
N ALA A 184 -17.73 17.87 8.87
CA ALA A 184 -18.02 17.23 7.60
C ALA A 184 -18.60 15.82 7.87
N PRO A 185 -19.77 15.47 7.28
CA PRO A 185 -20.36 14.14 7.41
C PRO A 185 -19.42 13.09 6.79
N LEU A 186 -19.46 11.83 7.26
CA LEU A 186 -18.59 10.78 6.71
C LEU A 186 -18.71 10.65 5.20
N GLY A 187 -17.58 10.83 4.54
CA GLY A 187 -17.39 10.57 3.13
C GLY A 187 -16.33 9.49 2.91
N TRP A 188 -16.66 8.56 2.00
CA TRP A 188 -15.82 7.73 1.12
C TRP A 188 -14.70 6.81 1.67
N ILE A 189 -13.85 7.20 2.63
CA ILE A 189 -12.68 6.37 3.04
C ILE A 189 -13.14 5.11 3.78
N SER A 190 -14.09 5.21 4.71
CA SER A 190 -14.64 4.04 5.40
C SER A 190 -15.61 3.23 4.52
N HIS A 191 -16.41 3.91 3.70
CA HIS A 191 -17.50 3.31 2.91
C HIS A 191 -17.04 2.62 1.61
N ARG A 192 -15.96 3.07 0.94
CA ARG A 192 -15.46 2.44 -0.32
C ARG A 192 -14.38 1.38 -0.08
N ILE A 193 -13.73 1.40 1.08
CA ILE A 193 -12.72 0.39 1.49
C ILE A 193 -13.41 -0.82 2.16
N GLY A 194 -14.73 -0.76 2.39
CA GLY A 194 -15.54 -1.89 2.86
C GLY A 194 -15.33 -2.24 4.33
N LEU A 195 -14.94 -1.26 5.16
CA LEU A 195 -14.67 -1.47 6.60
C LEU A 195 -15.82 -1.06 7.52
N SER A 196 -16.93 -0.51 7.02
CA SER A 196 -18.06 -0.05 7.85
C SER A 196 -19.40 -0.66 7.41
N ASN A 197 -20.15 -1.19 8.39
CA ASN A 197 -21.54 -1.63 8.24
C ASN A 197 -22.50 -0.42 8.28
N ALA A 198 -23.67 -0.53 7.64
CA ALA A 198 -24.66 0.56 7.52
C ALA A 198 -25.09 1.19 8.87
N ASP A 199 -25.07 0.42 9.96
CA ASP A 199 -25.42 0.90 11.31
C ASP A 199 -24.41 1.90 11.90
N SER A 200 -23.20 2.00 11.34
CA SER A 200 -22.21 2.98 11.81
C SER A 200 -22.48 4.39 11.27
N VAL A 201 -23.32 4.57 10.24
CA VAL A 201 -23.50 5.88 9.59
C VAL A 201 -24.27 6.87 10.48
N THR A 202 -25.28 6.40 11.22
CA THR A 202 -26.09 7.24 12.13
C THR A 202 -25.36 7.57 13.43
N ALA A 203 -24.66 6.60 14.02
CA ALA A 203 -23.83 6.82 15.21
C ALA A 203 -22.67 7.79 14.94
N ASP A 204 -22.13 7.77 13.72
CA ASP A 204 -20.93 8.51 13.36
C ASP A 204 -21.25 9.91 12.78
N LEU A 205 -22.49 10.15 12.31
CA LEU A 205 -23.02 11.51 12.11
C LEU A 205 -23.20 12.24 13.45
N GLY A 206 -23.65 11.53 14.49
CA GLY A 206 -23.70 12.02 15.87
C GLY A 206 -22.31 12.23 16.49
N ALA A 207 -21.31 11.45 16.07
CA ALA A 207 -19.93 11.63 16.51
C ALA A 207 -19.20 12.77 15.76
N ALA A 208 -19.53 13.01 14.48
CA ALA A 208 -18.99 14.14 13.73
C ALA A 208 -19.56 15.48 14.24
N SER A 209 -20.86 15.52 14.58
CA SER A 209 -21.46 16.71 15.20
C SER A 209 -20.94 16.96 16.62
N SER A 210 -20.63 15.91 17.40
CA SER A 210 -20.10 16.08 18.75
C SER A 210 -18.66 16.58 18.80
N MET A 211 -17.88 16.38 17.73
CA MET A 211 -16.47 16.78 17.67
C MET A 211 -16.24 18.07 16.88
N PHE A 212 -17.31 18.66 16.31
CA PHE A 212 -17.26 19.91 15.58
C PHE A 212 -16.71 21.04 16.46
N ASP A 213 -15.84 21.86 15.89
CA ASP A 213 -15.21 22.98 16.57
C ASP A 213 -15.47 24.28 15.80
N GLU A 214 -16.33 25.12 16.37
CA GLU A 214 -16.75 26.39 15.77
C GLU A 214 -15.58 27.37 15.58
N SER A 215 -14.51 27.27 16.39
CA SER A 215 -13.34 28.14 16.26
C SER A 215 -12.59 27.95 14.93
N LEU A 216 -12.80 26.83 14.23
CA LEU A 216 -12.27 26.60 12.87
C LEU A 216 -12.95 27.48 11.82
N VAL A 217 -14.19 27.92 12.04
CA VAL A 217 -14.93 28.76 11.10
C VAL A 217 -14.25 30.12 10.89
N ASN A 218 -13.56 30.62 11.92
CA ASN A 218 -12.79 31.87 11.87
C ASN A 218 -11.28 31.62 12.05
N GLY A 219 -10.84 30.36 11.89
CA GLY A 219 -9.48 29.92 12.19
C GLY A 219 -8.47 30.11 11.06
N GLY A 220 -8.89 30.69 9.94
CA GLY A 220 -8.13 30.73 8.70
C GLY A 220 -7.27 31.96 8.48
N LEU A 221 -6.68 32.03 7.29
CA LEU A 221 -5.74 33.07 6.90
C LEU A 221 -5.86 33.37 5.41
N LEU A 222 -5.61 34.61 5.00
CA LEU A 222 -5.67 35.07 3.60
C LEU A 222 -7.08 34.87 2.98
N TRP A 223 -7.18 34.08 1.90
CA TRP A 223 -8.42 33.85 1.14
C TRP A 223 -9.24 32.66 1.67
N PHE A 224 -8.69 31.87 2.60
CA PHE A 224 -9.35 30.70 3.21
C PHE A 224 -9.63 31.00 4.68
N THR A 225 -10.50 31.98 4.96
CA THR A 225 -10.80 32.44 6.33
C THR A 225 -11.54 31.40 7.16
N ASP A 226 -12.38 30.60 6.51
CA ASP A 226 -13.11 29.48 7.11
C ASP A 226 -12.39 28.16 6.79
N LEU A 227 -11.87 27.50 7.82
CA LEU A 227 -11.17 26.22 7.68
C LEU A 227 -12.12 25.03 7.55
N SER A 228 -13.37 25.20 7.98
CA SER A 228 -14.39 24.14 8.03
C SER A 228 -15.12 23.95 6.70
N SER A 229 -15.16 24.98 5.86
CA SER A 229 -15.73 24.91 4.51
C SER A 229 -14.68 24.65 3.43
N ALA A 230 -15.17 24.31 2.23
CA ALA A 230 -14.34 24.12 1.04
C ALA A 230 -13.72 25.44 0.57
N ASP A 231 -12.55 25.38 -0.11
CA ASP A 231 -11.86 26.58 -0.57
C ASP A 231 -12.67 27.28 -1.67
N PRO A 232 -13.12 28.54 -1.47
CA PRO A 232 -13.96 29.25 -2.43
C PRO A 232 -13.25 29.51 -3.78
N TYR A 233 -11.93 29.52 -3.80
CA TYR A 233 -11.13 29.81 -4.99
C TYR A 233 -10.33 28.61 -5.51
N TYR A 234 -10.49 27.43 -4.90
CA TYR A 234 -9.70 26.22 -5.22
C TYR A 234 -8.18 26.40 -5.08
N GLY A 235 -7.71 27.46 -4.41
CA GLY A 235 -6.29 27.81 -4.30
C GLY A 235 -5.49 26.74 -3.55
N LEU A 236 -5.96 26.33 -2.37
CA LEU A 236 -5.34 25.30 -1.54
C LEU A 236 -5.28 23.93 -2.23
N PRO A 237 -6.36 23.38 -2.83
CA PRO A 237 -6.28 22.16 -3.63
C PRO A 237 -5.23 22.22 -4.76
N ILE A 238 -5.15 23.34 -5.47
CA ILE A 238 -4.18 23.54 -6.56
C ILE A 238 -2.75 23.60 -6.03
N ILE A 239 -2.49 24.37 -4.97
CA ILE A 239 -1.17 24.44 -4.31
C ILE A 239 -0.74 23.06 -3.80
N CYS A 240 -1.65 22.37 -3.12
CA CYS A 240 -1.43 21.02 -2.61
C CYS A 240 -1.09 20.04 -3.74
N SER A 241 -1.82 20.10 -4.85
CA SER A 241 -1.55 19.33 -6.07
C SER A 241 -0.17 19.64 -6.65
N ALA A 242 0.21 20.92 -6.77
CA ALA A 242 1.51 21.34 -7.30
C ALA A 242 2.69 20.87 -6.44
N ILE A 243 2.56 20.95 -5.11
CA ILE A 243 3.57 20.44 -4.16
C ILE A 243 3.70 18.92 -4.31
N LEU A 244 2.58 18.19 -4.37
CA LEU A 244 2.57 16.75 -4.54
C LEU A 244 3.20 16.35 -5.88
N ALA A 245 2.83 17.02 -6.98
CA ALA A 245 3.42 16.86 -8.31
C ALA A 245 4.94 17.04 -8.27
N SER A 246 5.42 18.11 -7.64
CA SER A 246 6.86 18.38 -7.49
C SER A 246 7.57 17.24 -6.74
N SER A 247 6.96 16.70 -5.68
CA SER A 247 7.56 15.62 -4.89
C SER A 247 7.62 14.27 -5.64
N VAL A 248 6.66 14.01 -6.52
CA VAL A 248 6.51 12.73 -7.24
C VAL A 248 7.24 12.76 -8.58
N TRP A 249 7.02 13.78 -9.39
CA TRP A 249 7.57 13.90 -10.74
C TRP A 249 9.05 14.26 -10.74
N ALA A 250 9.58 14.96 -9.72
CA ALA A 250 11.03 15.20 -9.63
C ALA A 250 11.86 13.91 -9.58
N LYS A 251 11.26 12.78 -9.20
CA LYS A 251 11.96 11.49 -9.09
C LYS A 251 11.83 10.60 -10.32
N MET A 252 10.95 10.94 -11.26
CA MET A 252 10.68 10.11 -12.43
C MET A 252 10.61 11.03 -13.65
N PRO A 253 11.52 10.90 -14.63
CA PRO A 253 11.32 11.62 -15.88
C PRO A 253 10.00 11.14 -16.46
N ILE A 254 9.05 12.06 -16.64
CA ILE A 254 7.71 11.79 -17.21
C ILE A 254 7.83 10.98 -18.51
N LYS A 255 8.94 11.19 -19.25
CA LYS A 255 9.33 10.42 -20.43
C LYS A 255 9.51 8.93 -20.17
N GLU A 256 10.13 8.48 -19.07
CA GLU A 256 10.22 7.05 -18.72
C GLU A 256 8.85 6.45 -18.42
N LEU A 257 7.93 7.25 -17.87
CA LEU A 257 6.60 6.80 -17.49
C LEU A 257 5.64 6.74 -18.69
N LEU A 258 5.85 7.60 -19.69
CA LEU A 258 5.17 7.58 -20.99
C LEU A 258 5.79 6.55 -21.95
N ASN A 259 7.11 6.32 -21.88
CA ASN A 259 7.84 5.30 -22.64
C ASN A 259 7.96 3.94 -21.92
N ILE A 260 7.06 3.60 -20.99
CA ILE A 260 6.86 2.18 -20.62
C ILE A 260 6.13 1.45 -21.77
N GLN A 261 6.64 1.61 -22.99
CA GLN A 261 6.47 0.63 -24.05
C GLN A 261 7.43 -0.53 -23.75
N PRO A 262 7.00 -1.79 -23.92
CA PRO A 262 7.87 -2.93 -23.73
C PRO A 262 9.01 -2.86 -24.75
N LYS A 263 10.17 -2.34 -24.34
CA LYS A 263 11.38 -2.35 -25.16
C LYS A 263 11.85 -3.80 -25.28
N ASP A 264 11.67 -4.36 -26.47
CA ASP A 264 12.17 -5.62 -27.02
C ASP A 264 12.01 -6.93 -26.21
N GLY A 265 11.11 -7.79 -26.72
CA GLY A 265 11.30 -9.25 -26.81
C GLY A 265 11.39 -10.10 -25.54
N THR A 266 11.33 -9.53 -24.34
CA THR A 266 11.47 -10.30 -23.09
C THR A 266 10.26 -10.10 -22.18
N ASP A 267 9.26 -10.95 -22.39
CA ASP A 267 7.89 -10.91 -21.86
C ASP A 267 7.76 -10.94 -20.32
N ARG A 268 8.11 -9.87 -19.59
CA ARG A 268 7.88 -9.73 -18.14
C ARG A 268 6.41 -9.40 -17.80
N GLN A 269 5.45 -10.14 -18.38
CA GLN A 269 4.07 -9.67 -18.52
C GLN A 269 3.31 -9.34 -17.22
N PHE A 270 3.46 -10.08 -16.12
CA PHE A 270 2.72 -9.79 -14.87
C PHE A 270 3.37 -8.70 -14.01
N THR A 271 4.69 -8.77 -13.81
CA THR A 271 5.43 -7.74 -13.07
C THR A 271 5.43 -6.41 -13.82
N ASN A 272 5.46 -6.43 -15.15
CA ASN A 272 5.35 -5.22 -15.95
C ASN A 272 3.96 -4.59 -15.86
N ARG A 273 2.87 -5.38 -15.87
CA ARG A 273 1.50 -4.80 -15.74
C ARG A 273 1.30 -4.08 -14.41
N LEU A 274 1.73 -4.69 -13.31
CA LEU A 274 1.64 -4.06 -11.99
C LEU A 274 2.55 -2.83 -11.91
N GLN A 275 3.77 -2.88 -12.47
CA GLN A 275 4.68 -1.73 -12.52
C GLN A 275 4.15 -0.59 -13.41
N ILE A 276 3.54 -0.91 -14.56
CA ILE A 276 2.88 0.04 -15.45
C ILE A 276 1.69 0.68 -14.73
N LEU A 277 0.85 -0.12 -14.06
CA LEU A 277 -0.28 0.37 -13.29
C LEU A 277 0.21 1.28 -12.16
N LEU A 278 1.21 0.85 -11.38
CA LEU A 278 1.80 1.66 -10.31
C LEU A 278 2.44 2.95 -10.84
N GLY A 279 3.08 2.91 -12.01
CA GLY A 279 3.62 4.10 -12.66
C GLY A 279 2.51 5.07 -13.04
N ARG A 280 1.47 4.59 -13.73
CA ARG A 280 0.32 5.39 -14.15
C ARG A 280 -0.47 5.96 -12.97
N THR A 281 -0.70 5.17 -11.92
CA THR A 281 -1.37 5.67 -10.71
C THR A 281 -0.53 6.74 -10.04
N LEU A 282 0.80 6.59 -10.01
CA LEU A 282 1.70 7.60 -9.46
C LEU A 282 1.76 8.89 -10.31
N LEU A 283 1.54 8.82 -11.63
CA LEU A 283 1.36 10.01 -12.49
C LEU A 283 0.10 10.79 -12.13
N LEU A 284 -0.99 10.07 -11.86
CA LEU A 284 -2.31 10.65 -11.57
C LEU A 284 -2.47 11.08 -10.11
N MET A 285 -1.58 10.64 -9.21
CA MET A 285 -1.62 11.00 -7.79
C MET A 285 -1.72 12.50 -7.50
N PRO A 286 -1.00 13.40 -8.21
CA PRO A 286 -1.14 14.84 -8.00
C PRO A 286 -2.51 15.42 -8.36
N ALA A 287 -3.34 14.73 -9.14
CA ALA A 287 -4.71 15.17 -9.41
C ALA A 287 -5.66 14.92 -8.21
N LEU A 288 -5.23 14.13 -7.23
CA LEU A 288 -6.06 13.73 -6.09
C LEU A 288 -6.56 14.93 -5.27
N PRO A 289 -5.75 15.93 -4.88
CA PRO A 289 -6.26 17.10 -4.15
C PRO A 289 -7.35 17.87 -4.91
N ILE A 290 -7.25 17.98 -6.23
CA ILE A 290 -8.24 18.67 -7.07
C ILE A 290 -9.55 17.87 -7.12
N LEU A 291 -9.47 16.55 -7.22
CA LEU A 291 -10.65 15.68 -7.20
C LEU A 291 -11.44 15.76 -5.89
N PHE A 292 -10.77 16.10 -4.79
CA PHE A 292 -11.38 16.22 -3.46
C PHE A 292 -11.56 17.67 -3.01
N ALA A 293 -11.63 18.62 -3.93
CA ALA A 293 -11.72 20.04 -3.62
C ALA A 293 -12.89 20.44 -2.71
N ASP A 294 -13.95 19.63 -2.66
CA ASP A 294 -15.11 19.84 -1.77
C ASP A 294 -14.81 19.56 -0.28
N LEU A 295 -13.60 19.09 0.04
CA LEU A 295 -13.17 18.88 1.42
C LEU A 295 -12.85 20.21 2.13
N PRO A 296 -12.99 20.25 3.47
CA PRO A 296 -12.60 21.42 4.27
C PRO A 296 -11.17 21.90 4.02
N CYS A 297 -10.96 23.22 4.00
CA CYS A 297 -9.65 23.86 3.82
C CYS A 297 -8.60 23.35 4.82
N ALA A 298 -9.01 23.03 6.06
CA ALA A 298 -8.15 22.47 7.09
C ALA A 298 -7.39 21.21 6.62
N ILE A 299 -8.05 20.33 5.85
CA ILE A 299 -7.45 19.10 5.32
C ILE A 299 -6.38 19.43 4.29
N PHE A 300 -6.62 20.39 3.40
CA PHE A 300 -5.64 20.82 2.41
C PHE A 300 -4.43 21.53 3.02
N LEU A 301 -4.64 22.28 4.11
CA LEU A 301 -3.55 22.90 4.87
C LEU A 301 -2.65 21.84 5.52
N TYR A 302 -3.26 20.77 6.05
CA TYR A 302 -2.52 19.60 6.54
C TYR A 302 -1.78 18.85 5.40
N TRP A 303 -2.46 18.58 4.28
CA TRP A 303 -1.89 17.84 3.15
C TRP A 303 -0.74 18.57 2.49
N SER A 304 -0.90 19.87 2.21
CA SER A 304 0.15 20.71 1.61
C SER A 304 1.41 20.70 2.48
N THR A 305 1.26 20.90 3.79
CA THR A 305 2.37 20.80 4.75
C THR A 305 3.02 19.41 4.72
N SER A 306 2.23 18.34 4.77
CA SER A 306 2.72 16.95 4.76
C SER A 306 3.47 16.57 3.47
N PHE A 307 2.99 17.07 2.32
CA PHE A 307 3.65 16.86 1.03
C PHE A 307 4.93 17.69 0.91
N ALA A 308 4.91 18.95 1.35
CA ALA A 308 6.10 19.79 1.41
C ALA A 308 7.18 19.16 2.30
N LEU A 309 6.80 18.65 3.47
CA LEU A 309 7.71 17.93 4.37
C LEU A 309 8.27 16.67 3.74
N THR A 310 7.52 15.99 2.86
CA THR A 310 8.06 14.84 2.12
C THR A 310 9.18 15.27 1.15
N TRP A 311 9.02 16.42 0.48
CA TRP A 311 10.06 16.98 -0.39
C TRP A 311 11.30 17.42 0.42
N VAL A 312 11.08 18.07 1.56
CA VAL A 312 12.15 18.47 2.50
C VAL A 312 12.90 17.24 3.01
N ASN A 313 12.19 16.22 3.49
CA ASN A 313 12.79 14.98 3.97
C ASN A 313 13.69 14.35 2.90
N GLU A 314 13.26 14.30 1.65
CA GLU A 314 14.08 13.73 0.57
C GLU A 314 15.35 14.53 0.33
N SER A 315 15.28 15.86 0.39
CA SER A 315 16.46 16.73 0.32
C SER A 315 17.43 16.49 1.47
N PHE A 316 16.93 16.21 2.68
CA PHE A 316 17.78 15.80 3.80
C PHE A 316 18.34 14.38 3.62
N LEU A 317 17.53 13.42 3.16
CA LEU A 317 17.93 12.03 2.99
C LEU A 317 19.01 11.84 1.94
N THR A 318 19.00 12.62 0.87
CA THR A 318 20.07 12.60 -0.14
C THR A 318 21.40 13.10 0.42
N ARG A 319 21.36 14.06 1.37
CA ARG A 319 22.56 14.57 2.06
C ARG A 319 23.04 13.61 3.15
N LEU A 320 22.11 13.00 3.90
CA LEU A 320 22.43 12.15 5.06
C LEU A 320 22.86 10.73 4.69
N VAL A 321 22.38 10.20 3.56
CA VAL A 321 22.67 8.82 3.14
C VAL A 321 23.41 8.85 1.81
N ALA A 322 24.74 8.69 1.89
CA ALA A 322 25.58 8.59 0.70
C ALA A 322 25.19 7.38 -0.16
N PRO A 323 25.09 7.55 -1.50
CA PRO A 323 24.78 6.45 -2.40
C PRO A 323 25.92 5.43 -2.39
N LYS A 324 25.59 4.15 -2.18
CA LYS A 324 26.59 3.07 -2.26
C LYS A 324 26.75 2.61 -3.70
N THR A 325 27.98 2.54 -4.20
CA THR A 325 28.24 1.98 -5.53
C THR A 325 28.11 0.45 -5.49
N ALA A 326 27.71 -0.14 -6.62
CA ALA A 326 27.78 -1.58 -6.78
C ALA A 326 29.26 -1.96 -6.93
N SER A 327 29.85 -2.49 -5.86
CA SER A 327 31.30 -2.75 -5.76
C SER A 327 31.81 -3.84 -6.72
N LEU A 328 30.96 -4.46 -7.55
CA LEU A 328 31.36 -5.50 -8.49
C LEU A 328 30.88 -5.13 -9.89
N THR A 329 31.84 -4.95 -10.79
CA THR A 329 31.60 -4.84 -12.23
C THR A 329 30.89 -6.11 -12.69
N VAL A 330 29.66 -5.96 -13.18
CA VAL A 330 28.92 -7.06 -13.78
C VAL A 330 29.74 -7.57 -14.98
N PRO A 331 30.07 -8.87 -15.08
CA PRO A 331 30.68 -9.38 -16.30
C PRO A 331 29.71 -9.07 -17.44
N ARG A 332 30.17 -8.31 -18.45
CA ARG A 332 29.40 -8.18 -19.69
C ARG A 332 29.19 -9.61 -20.18
N MET A 333 27.93 -10.03 -20.30
CA MET A 333 27.61 -11.19 -21.12
C MET A 333 28.04 -10.78 -22.52
N ASN A 334 29.21 -11.24 -22.95
CA ASN A 334 29.60 -11.14 -24.35
C ASN A 334 28.45 -11.75 -25.14
N LYS A 335 27.85 -10.94 -26.03
CA LYS A 335 26.88 -11.43 -27.02
C LYS A 335 27.52 -12.39 -28.01
N GLU A 336 28.84 -12.51 -27.98
CA GLU A 336 29.58 -13.45 -28.80
C GLU A 336 29.48 -14.82 -28.15
N LEU A 337 28.51 -15.58 -28.67
CA LEU A 337 28.41 -17.02 -28.47
C LEU A 337 29.77 -17.64 -28.84
N PRO A 338 30.39 -18.46 -27.98
CA PRO A 338 31.72 -19.03 -28.21
C PRO A 338 31.80 -20.00 -29.42
N PHE A 339 30.69 -20.21 -30.13
CA PHE A 339 30.58 -21.13 -31.26
C PHE A 339 30.37 -20.43 -32.61
N LEU A 340 30.31 -19.10 -32.65
CA LEU A 340 30.24 -18.37 -33.92
C LEU A 340 31.66 -17.98 -34.33
N LEU A 341 32.19 -18.69 -35.33
CA LEU A 341 33.39 -18.28 -36.04
C LEU A 341 33.18 -16.84 -36.57
N PRO A 342 34.19 -15.96 -36.51
CA PRO A 342 34.10 -14.64 -37.11
C PRO A 342 33.71 -14.80 -38.59
N ARG A 343 32.64 -14.13 -39.01
CA ARG A 343 32.27 -14.04 -40.43
C ARG A 343 33.44 -13.39 -41.15
N GLN A 344 34.26 -14.18 -41.85
CA GLN A 344 35.30 -13.63 -42.70
C GLN A 344 34.64 -12.70 -43.71
N SER A 345 34.94 -11.41 -43.59
CA SER A 345 34.63 -10.44 -44.64
C SER A 345 35.40 -10.91 -45.87
N GLN A 346 34.68 -11.40 -46.87
CA GLN A 346 35.25 -11.58 -48.19
C GLN A 346 35.70 -10.21 -48.67
N SER A 347 37.02 -10.04 -48.74
CA SER A 347 37.67 -9.01 -49.54
C SER A 347 37.14 -9.14 -50.96
N GLY A 348 36.21 -8.25 -51.34
CA GLY A 348 35.75 -8.10 -52.70
C GLY A 348 36.93 -7.79 -53.61
N GLY A 349 37.33 -8.79 -54.38
CA GLY A 349 38.28 -8.65 -55.46
C GLY A 349 37.76 -7.69 -56.50
N LYS A 350 38.68 -6.83 -56.94
CA LYS A 350 38.67 -6.02 -58.15
C LYS A 350 37.86 -6.66 -59.28
N SER A 351 36.96 -5.89 -59.88
CA SER A 351 37.00 -5.67 -61.32
C SER A 351 36.45 -4.30 -61.67
#